data_AF-A0AB33ZTU6-F1
#
_entry.id   AF-A0AB33ZTU6-F1
#
_cell.length_a   1.000
_cell.length_b   1.000
_cell.length_c   1.000
_cell.angle_alpha   90.00
_cell.angle_beta   90.00
_cell.angle_gamma   90.00
#
_symmetry.space_group_name_H-M   'P 1'
#
loop_
_entity.id
_entity.type
_entity.pdbx_description
1 polymer ?
#
loop_
_entity_poly.entity_id
_entity_poly.type
_entity_poly.pdbx_seq_one_letter_code
_entity_poly.pdbx_strand_id
1 'polypeptide(L)' 'MFAMRTFRYLHGFDSVEHAQDYLKSEMFTKHVFPGLKPTWTADPEVRIFSVVG' A
#
# COMPACT_ATOMS: atom_id res chain seq x y z
N MET A 1 -8.95 -18.45 21.28
CA MET A 1 -7.84 -17.51 21.04
C MET A 1 -7.76 -17.29 19.53
N PHE A 2 -8.24 -16.16 19.01
CA PHE A 2 -8.15 -15.85 17.58
C PHE A 2 -6.83 -15.14 17.31
N ALA A 3 -5.97 -15.71 16.47
CA ALA A 3 -4.79 -15.02 15.99
C ALA A 3 -5.25 -13.96 14.97
N MET A 4 -5.04 -12.69 15.29
CA MET A 4 -5.29 -11.61 14.34
C MET A 4 -4.24 -11.69 13.23
N ARG A 5 -4.65 -12.09 12.02
CA ARG A 5 -3.75 -12.24 10.88
C ARG A 5 -3.59 -10.88 10.20
N THR A 6 -2.34 -10.43 10.08
CA THR A 6 -1.99 -9.24 9.32
C THR A 6 -1.81 -9.59 7.84
N PHE A 7 -2.39 -8.80 6.95
CA PHE A 7 -2.21 -8.93 5.51
C PHE A 7 -1.23 -7.89 5.00
N ARG A 8 -0.38 -8.29 4.04
CA ARG A 8 0.58 -7.40 3.37
C ARG A 8 0.40 -7.52 1.86
N TYR A 9 0.38 -6.40 1.18
CA TYR A 9 0.31 -6.30 -0.28
C TYR A 9 1.60 -5.66 -0.80
N LEU A 10 2.12 -6.16 -1.91
CA LEU A 10 3.30 -5.62 -2.58
C LEU A 10 2.92 -5.18 -3.99
N HIS A 11 3.37 -3.99 -4.37
CA HIS A 11 3.25 -3.48 -5.73
C HIS A 11 4.64 -3.10 -6.22
N GLY A 12 5.05 -3.65 -7.38
CA GLY A 12 6.34 -3.36 -7.97
C GLY A 12 6.28 -2.12 -8.85
N PHE A 13 7.30 -1.29 -8.77
CA PHE A 13 7.54 -0.16 -9.66
C PHE A 13 8.95 -0.28 -10.26
N ASP A 14 9.14 0.34 -11.42
CA ASP A 14 10.44 0.47 -12.10
C ASP A 14 11.38 1.47 -11.42
N SER A 15 10.85 2.39 -10.60
CA SER A 15 11.61 3.39 -9.84
C SER A 15 10.97 3.72 -8.49
N VAL A 16 11.78 4.25 -7.55
CA VAL A 16 11.29 4.84 -6.28
C VAL A 16 10.41 6.05 -6.57
N GLU A 17 10.86 6.84 -7.54
CA GLU A 17 10.15 7.78 -8.42
C GLU A 17 8.64 7.53 -8.50
N HIS A 18 8.32 6.55 -9.34
CA HIS A 18 6.96 6.18 -9.68
C HIS A 18 6.19 5.58 -8.50
N ALA A 19 6.86 4.91 -7.56
CA ALA A 19 6.23 4.44 -6.32
C ALA A 19 5.72 5.62 -5.47
N GLN A 20 6.50 6.70 -5.35
CA GLN A 20 6.09 7.90 -4.61
C GLN A 20 4.95 8.63 -5.30
N ASP A 21 5.01 8.77 -6.63
CA ASP A 21 3.98 9.45 -7.41
C ASP A 21 2.66 8.67 -7.43
N TYR A 22 2.72 7.34 -7.45
CA TYR A 22 1.54 6.49 -7.31
C TYR A 22 0.76 6.81 -6.02
N LEU A 23 1.43 6.99 -4.89
CA LEU A 23 0.77 7.31 -3.61
C LEU A 23 0.05 8.67 -3.62
N LYS A 24 0.41 9.58 -4.52
CA LYS A 24 -0.25 10.89 -4.72
C LYS A 24 -1.30 10.86 -5.83
N SER A 25 -1.34 9.80 -6.64
CA SER A 25 -2.19 9.70 -7.81
C SER A 25 -3.68 9.64 -7.45
N GLU A 26 -4.54 10.01 -8.40
CA GLU A 26 -5.98 9.80 -8.28
C GLU A 26 -6.33 8.32 -8.14
N MET A 27 -5.60 7.44 -8.83
CA MET A 27 -5.81 6.00 -8.74
C MET A 27 -5.67 5.51 -7.30
N PHE A 28 -4.63 5.95 -6.59
CA PHE A 28 -4.44 5.54 -5.20
C PHE A 28 -5.43 6.25 -4.26
N THR A 29 -5.50 7.58 -4.34
CA THR A 29 -6.23 8.40 -3.35
C THR A 29 -7.75 8.31 -3.47
N LYS A 30 -8.29 8.11 -4.69
CA LYS A 30 -9.74 8.06 -4.93
C LYS A 30 -10.28 6.64 -5.09
N HIS A 31 -9.44 5.66 -5.44
CA HIS A 31 -9.91 4.31 -5.73
C HIS A 31 -9.31 3.26 -4.81
N VAL A 32 -7.99 3.08 -4.77
CA VAL A 32 -7.37 2.00 -3.98
C VAL A 32 -7.53 2.21 -2.48
N PHE A 33 -7.15 3.38 -1.97
CA PHE A 33 -7.22 3.66 -0.53
C PHE A 33 -8.66 3.62 0.00
N PRO A 34 -9.65 4.27 -0.63
CA PRO A 34 -11.04 4.17 -0.18
C PRO A 34 -11.63 2.77 -0.33
N GLY A 35 -11.26 2.03 -1.38
CA GLY A 35 -11.74 0.66 -1.61
C GLY A 35 -11.23 -0.35 -0.58
N LEU A 36 -10.03 -0.14 -0.03
CA LEU A 36 -9.45 -1.00 1.01
C LEU A 36 -9.92 -0.65 2.42
N LYS A 37 -10.25 0.63 2.68
CA LYS A 37 -10.59 1.14 4.02
C LYS A 37 -11.65 0.32 4.79
N PRO A 38 -12.72 -0.22 4.18
CA PRO A 38 -13.70 -1.04 4.89
C PRO A 38 -13.16 -2.35 5.47
N THR A 39 -11.99 -2.81 5.00
CA THR A 39 -11.37 -4.07 5.43
C THR A 39 -10.39 -3.89 6.60
N TRP A 40 -10.15 -2.65 7.04
CA TRP A 40 -9.12 -2.33 8.02
C TRP A 40 -9.61 -2.45 9.44
N THR A 41 -8.82 -3.11 10.27
CA THR A 41 -8.97 -3.09 11.73
C THR A 41 -8.16 -1.97 12.39
N ALA A 42 -7.22 -1.37 11.66
CA ALA A 42 -6.37 -0.25 12.05
C ALA A 42 -5.81 0.44 10.79
N ASP A 43 -5.28 1.65 10.93
CA ASP A 43 -4.64 2.35 9.81
C ASP A 43 -3.48 1.54 9.21
N PRO A 44 -3.34 1.50 7.88
CA PRO A 44 -2.31 0.71 7.22
C PRO A 44 -0.94 1.38 7.34
N GLU A 45 0.10 0.55 7.36
CA GLU A 45 1.47 1.00 7.20
C GLU A 45 1.89 0.94 5.72
N VAL A 46 2.42 2.04 5.19
CA VAL A 46 2.92 2.12 3.80
C VAL A 46 4.43 2.35 3.83
N ARG A 47 5.18 1.51 3.12
CA ARG A 47 6.64 1.59 3.00
C ARG A 47 7.05 1.40 1.53
N ILE A 48 8.05 2.16 1.09
CA ILE A 48 8.71 1.96 -0.22
C ILE A 48 10.05 1.28 0.05
N PHE A 49 10.33 0.21 -0.68
CA PHE A 49 11.59 -0.53 -0.61
C PHE A 49 12.29 -0.47 -1.96
N SER A 50 13.57 -0.11 -1.97
CA SER A 50 14.42 -0.25 -3.15
C SER A 50 15.03 -1.65 -3.17
N VAL A 51 14.98 -2.31 -4.32
CA VAL A 51 15.72 -3.55 -4.52
C VAL A 51 17.15 -3.18 -4.88
N VAL A 52 18.09 -3.55 -4.02
CA VAL A 52 19.53 -3.41 -4.29
C VAL A 52 20.01 -4.79 -4.73
N GLY A 53 20.49 -4.88 -5.98
CA GLY A 53 21.07 -6.09 -6.55
C GLY A 53 22.49 -6.34 -6.06
#